data_AF-A0A0Q7MMB4-F1
#
_entry.id   AF-A0A0Q7MMB4-F1
#
_cell.length_a   1.000
_cell.length_b   1.000
_cell.length_c   1.000
_cell.angle_alpha   90.00
_cell.angle_beta   90.00
_cell.angle_gamma   90.00
#
_symmetry.space_group_name_H-M   'P 1'
#
loop_
_entity.id
_entity.type
_entity.pdbx_description
1 polymer ?
#
loop_
_entity_poly.entity_id
_entity_poly.type
_entity_poly.pdbx_seq_one_letter_code
_entity_poly.pdbx_strand_id
1 'polypeptide(L)'
;MGSISQGRWLRYGALVAFGIGFGYVEAAVVHYLRLALGSQLVYDAPVRGVYLDLGIIRFVEPVRTLLIEPDLARAETVREAATILMLAAVAVLAGRRFWHGVAAFFVAFTVWDLTYYLFLRVLTGWPTSLTDTDVFFLIPVPWLGPVATAVVASAVVLAISSWGYLRRAAWEVRSTP
;
A
#
# COMPACT_ATOMS: atom_id res chain seq x y z
N MET A 1 20.84 -23.00 17.75
CA MET A 1 20.85 -21.75 16.94
C MET A 1 19.99 -21.82 15.66
N GLY A 2 19.73 -22.99 15.06
CA GLY A 2 18.97 -23.09 13.78
C GLY A 2 17.45 -22.91 13.83
N SER A 3 16.76 -23.24 14.94
CA SER A 3 15.29 -23.19 14.98
C SER A 3 14.71 -21.77 15.10
N ILE A 4 15.40 -20.87 15.81
CA ILE A 4 14.96 -19.48 16.02
C ILE A 4 15.12 -18.65 14.74
N SER A 5 16.15 -18.92 13.93
CA SER A 5 16.32 -18.27 12.63
C SER A 5 15.28 -18.77 11.62
N GLN A 6 15.02 -20.08 11.59
CA GLN A 6 14.04 -20.68 10.68
C GLN A 6 12.62 -20.14 10.93
N GLY A 7 12.18 -20.02 12.19
CA GLY A 7 10.88 -19.45 12.52
C GLY A 7 10.74 -17.96 12.16
N ARG A 8 11.84 -17.20 12.14
CA ARG A 8 11.85 -15.78 11.75
C ARG A 8 11.69 -15.61 10.24
N TRP A 9 12.45 -16.38 9.47
CA TRP A 9 12.35 -16.38 8.01
C TRP A 9 10.98 -16.87 7.54
N LEU A 10 10.39 -17.86 8.23
CA LEU A 10 9.03 -18.31 7.94
C LEU A 10 8.01 -17.17 8.14
N ARG A 11 8.08 -16.45 9.26
CA ARG A 11 7.18 -15.31 9.52
C ARG A 11 7.37 -14.17 8.54
N TYR A 12 8.62 -13.85 8.20
CA TYR A 12 8.91 -12.86 7.17
C TYR A 12 8.36 -13.29 5.80
N GLY A 13 8.57 -14.54 5.42
CA GLY A 13 7.99 -15.12 4.20
C GLY A 13 6.46 -15.07 4.19
N ALA A 14 5.82 -15.32 5.34
CA ALA A 14 4.37 -15.20 5.48
C ALA A 14 3.88 -13.74 5.32
N LEU A 15 4.62 -12.76 5.85
CA LEU A 15 4.30 -11.33 5.65
C LEU A 15 4.41 -10.94 4.18
N VAL A 16 5.45 -11.39 3.50
CA VAL A 16 5.65 -11.15 2.06
C VAL A 16 4.54 -11.83 1.26
N ALA A 17 4.23 -13.09 1.54
CA ALA A 17 3.16 -13.82 0.87
C ALA A 17 1.79 -13.17 1.10
N PHE A 18 1.50 -12.70 2.31
CA PHE A 18 0.30 -11.92 2.61
C PHE A 18 0.26 -10.65 1.77
N GLY A 19 1.34 -9.86 1.75
CA GLY A 19 1.43 -8.63 0.96
C GLY A 19 1.19 -8.89 -0.53
N ILE A 20 1.82 -9.91 -1.10
CA ILE A 20 1.63 -10.31 -2.52
C ILE A 20 0.17 -10.68 -2.78
N GLY A 21 -0.40 -11.58 -1.97
CA GLY A 21 -1.77 -12.04 -2.16
C GLY A 21 -2.77 -10.89 -2.03
N PHE A 22 -2.56 -10.02 -1.05
CA PHE A 22 -3.42 -8.86 -0.84
C PHE A 22 -3.27 -7.81 -1.95
N GLY A 23 -2.06 -7.61 -2.47
CA GLY A 23 -1.82 -6.71 -3.61
C GLY A 23 -2.52 -7.18 -4.88
N TYR A 24 -2.63 -8.50 -5.09
CA TYR A 24 -3.44 -9.05 -6.18
C TYR A 24 -4.93 -8.80 -5.96
N VAL A 25 -5.45 -9.01 -4.74
CA VAL A 25 -6.87 -8.74 -4.42
C VAL A 25 -7.21 -7.28 -4.70
N GLU A 26 -6.35 -6.36 -4.29
CA GLU A 26 -6.49 -4.93 -4.57
C GLU A 26 -6.55 -4.65 -6.08
N ALA A 27 -5.56 -5.16 -6.83
CA ALA A 27 -5.50 -4.97 -8.28
C ALA A 27 -6.72 -5.57 -9.00
N ALA A 28 -7.23 -6.71 -8.55
CA ALA A 28 -8.43 -7.34 -9.08
C ALA A 28 -9.69 -6.49 -8.80
N VAL A 29 -9.83 -5.95 -7.59
CA VAL A 29 -10.94 -5.03 -7.25
C VAL A 29 -10.90 -3.80 -8.15
N VAL A 30 -9.74 -3.14 -8.27
CA VAL A 30 -9.57 -1.98 -9.15
C VAL A 30 -9.87 -2.33 -10.61
N HIS A 31 -9.44 -3.50 -11.08
CA HIS A 31 -9.76 -3.98 -12.43
C HIS A 31 -11.26 -4.17 -12.63
N TYR A 32 -11.97 -4.80 -11.69
CA TYR A 32 -13.43 -4.96 -11.77
C TYR A 32 -14.17 -3.64 -11.73
N LEU A 33 -13.72 -2.69 -10.91
CA LEU A 33 -14.30 -1.34 -10.87
C LEU A 33 -14.14 -0.62 -12.21
N ARG A 34 -12.98 -0.71 -12.84
CA ARG A 34 -12.73 -0.15 -14.19
C ARG A 34 -13.66 -0.76 -15.25
N LEU A 35 -13.88 -2.08 -15.18
CA LEU A 35 -14.81 -2.76 -16.08
C LEU A 35 -16.27 -2.36 -15.82
N ALA A 36 -16.68 -2.27 -14.54
CA ALA A 36 -18.04 -1.92 -14.15
C ALA A 36 -18.41 -0.47 -14.49
N LEU A 37 -17.45 0.45 -14.37
CA LEU A 37 -17.65 1.88 -14.65
C LEU A 37 -17.56 2.25 -16.14
N GLY A 38 -17.17 1.31 -17.01
CA GLY A 38 -17.01 1.56 -18.45
C GLY A 38 -15.94 2.60 -18.81
N SER A 39 -15.16 3.05 -17.83
CA SER A 39 -14.12 4.06 -17.99
C SER A 39 -12.76 3.44 -17.72
N GLN A 40 -11.88 3.55 -18.71
CA GLN A 40 -10.46 3.68 -18.39
C GLN A 40 -10.38 5.00 -17.63
N LEU A 41 -10.32 4.97 -16.30
CA LEU A 41 -10.30 6.16 -15.43
C LEU A 41 -9.35 7.20 -16.02
N VAL A 42 -9.91 8.15 -16.76
CA VAL A 42 -9.14 9.24 -17.33
C VAL A 42 -8.92 10.17 -16.15
N TYR A 43 -7.72 10.14 -15.58
CA TYR A 43 -7.30 11.06 -14.52
C TYR A 43 -7.18 12.53 -14.99
N ASP A 44 -7.75 12.88 -16.16
CA ASP A 44 -7.99 14.27 -16.60
C ASP A 44 -9.25 14.86 -15.93
N ALA A 45 -9.51 14.49 -14.68
CA ALA A 45 -10.55 15.13 -13.90
C ALA A 45 -10.09 16.56 -13.55
N PRO A 46 -10.87 17.61 -13.83
CA PRO A 46 -10.50 18.98 -13.49
C PRO A 46 -10.46 19.12 -11.96
N VAL A 47 -9.25 19.11 -11.40
CA VAL A 47 -9.00 19.29 -9.96
C VAL A 47 -9.63 20.60 -9.52
N ARG A 48 -10.67 20.52 -8.68
CA ARG A 48 -11.46 21.69 -8.26
C ARG A 48 -10.68 22.60 -7.31
N GLY A 49 -9.79 22.02 -6.51
CA GLY A 49 -8.92 22.71 -5.57
C GLY A 49 -7.71 21.85 -5.20
N VAL A 50 -6.56 22.49 -5.03
CA VAL A 50 -5.33 21.86 -4.54
C VAL A 50 -5.12 22.35 -3.11
N TYR A 51 -5.15 21.44 -2.13
CA TYR A 51 -4.88 21.76 -0.72
C TYR A 51 -3.39 22.05 -0.51
N LEU A 52 -2.52 21.25 -1.13
CA LEU A 52 -1.08 21.36 -1.02
C LEU A 52 -0.41 20.81 -2.28
N ASP A 53 0.51 21.57 -2.87
CA ASP A 53 1.35 21.11 -3.97
C ASP A 53 2.81 21.06 -3.51
N LEU A 54 3.37 19.86 -3.43
CA LEU A 54 4.78 19.63 -3.09
C LEU A 54 5.66 19.50 -4.35
N GLY A 55 5.15 19.88 -5.53
CA GLY A 55 5.80 19.78 -6.83
C GLY A 55 5.62 18.41 -7.48
N ILE A 56 5.85 17.33 -6.73
CA ILE A 56 5.72 15.93 -7.22
C ILE A 56 4.43 15.29 -6.75
N ILE A 57 4.00 15.58 -5.52
CA ILE A 57 2.78 15.07 -4.92
C ILE A 57 1.81 16.23 -4.72
N ARG A 58 0.56 16.03 -5.14
CA ARG A 58 -0.52 17.00 -4.98
C ARG A 58 -1.60 16.42 -4.09
N PHE A 59 -1.96 17.16 -3.05
CA PHE A 59 -3.11 16.88 -2.21
C PHE A 59 -4.27 17.68 -2.77
N VAL A 60 -5.29 16.99 -3.25
CA VAL A 60 -6.37 17.65 -3.99
C VAL A 60 -7.72 17.40 -3.36
N GLU A 61 -8.66 18.29 -3.69
CA GLU A 61 -10.06 18.05 -3.40
C GLU A 61 -10.61 16.99 -4.39
N PRO A 62 -11.24 15.91 -3.88
CA PRO A 62 -11.81 14.89 -4.75
C PRO A 62 -12.89 15.51 -5.62
N VAL A 63 -12.65 15.52 -6.94
CA VAL A 63 -13.70 15.84 -7.90
C VAL A 63 -14.66 14.66 -7.91
N ARG A 64 -15.97 14.92 -7.88
CA ARG A 64 -17.05 13.91 -7.97
C ARG A 64 -16.99 13.01 -9.22
N THR A 65 -15.97 13.16 -10.07
CA THR A 65 -15.82 12.49 -11.36
C THR A 65 -14.95 11.24 -11.33
N LEU A 66 -14.12 11.00 -10.30
CA LEU A 66 -13.34 9.73 -10.22
C LEU A 66 -14.25 8.53 -9.93
N LEU A 67 -15.36 8.76 -9.22
CA LEU A 67 -16.40 7.78 -8.93
C LEU A 67 -17.72 8.54 -9.12
N ILE A 68 -18.28 8.46 -10.33
CA ILE A 68 -19.48 9.20 -10.77
C ILE A 68 -20.68 8.94 -9.82
N GLU A 69 -20.63 7.81 -9.10
CA GLU A 69 -21.64 7.39 -8.14
C GLU A 69 -21.17 7.63 -6.68
N PRO A 70 -21.87 8.48 -5.90
CA PRO A 70 -21.50 8.82 -4.51
C PRO A 70 -21.35 7.60 -3.58
N ASP A 71 -22.10 6.54 -3.84
CA ASP A 71 -22.07 5.33 -3.03
C ASP A 71 -20.83 4.49 -3.33
N LEU A 72 -20.38 4.48 -4.58
CA LEU A 72 -19.11 3.87 -4.97
C LEU A 72 -17.92 4.62 -4.37
N ALA A 73 -17.99 5.96 -4.34
CA ALA A 73 -16.99 6.79 -3.67
C ALA A 73 -16.84 6.46 -2.18
N ARG A 74 -17.96 6.27 -1.48
CA ARG A 74 -17.92 5.85 -0.08
C ARG A 74 -17.37 4.44 0.08
N ALA A 75 -17.75 3.52 -0.79
CA ALA A 75 -17.26 2.15 -0.77
C ALA A 75 -15.73 2.10 -0.91
N GLU A 76 -15.15 2.86 -1.84
CA GLU A 76 -13.69 2.94 -2.02
C GLU A 76 -12.98 3.53 -0.81
N THR A 77 -13.49 4.62 -0.24
CA THR A 77 -12.91 5.20 0.99
C THR A 77 -12.97 4.20 2.15
N VAL A 78 -14.08 3.50 2.34
CA VAL A 78 -14.22 2.48 3.39
C VAL A 78 -13.29 1.28 3.13
N ARG A 79 -13.12 0.90 1.87
CA ARG A 79 -12.21 -0.18 1.45
C ARG A 79 -10.75 0.15 1.74
N GLU A 80 -10.31 1.38 1.49
CA GLU A 80 -8.98 1.83 1.88
C GLU A 80 -8.79 1.81 3.41
N ALA A 81 -9.78 2.29 4.17
CA ALA A 81 -9.74 2.22 5.63
C ALA A 81 -9.64 0.76 6.12
N ALA A 82 -10.39 -0.15 5.49
CA ALA A 82 -10.33 -1.58 5.77
C ALA A 82 -8.95 -2.17 5.43
N THR A 83 -8.33 -1.74 4.34
CA THR A 83 -6.97 -2.14 3.93
C THR A 83 -5.94 -1.77 4.99
N ILE A 84 -5.98 -0.52 5.47
CA ILE A 84 -5.11 -0.06 6.57
C ILE A 84 -5.37 -0.87 7.85
N LEU A 85 -6.64 -1.14 8.18
CA LEU A 85 -7.01 -1.93 9.35
C LEU A 85 -6.49 -3.38 9.26
N MET A 86 -6.60 -4.01 8.10
CA MET A 86 -6.09 -5.36 7.85
C MET A 86 -4.56 -5.41 7.99
N LEU A 87 -3.85 -4.44 7.40
CA LEU A 87 -2.39 -4.34 7.54
C LEU A 87 -1.98 -4.12 8.99
N ALA A 88 -2.70 -3.27 9.74
CA ALA A 88 -2.48 -3.06 11.16
C ALA A 88 -2.73 -4.34 11.97
N ALA A 89 -3.77 -5.10 11.67
CA ALA A 89 -4.07 -6.37 12.33
C ALA A 89 -2.94 -7.40 12.08
N VAL A 90 -2.48 -7.56 10.84
CA VAL A 90 -1.36 -8.45 10.51
C VAL A 90 -0.07 -8.00 11.21
N ALA A 91 0.17 -6.70 11.30
CA ALA A 91 1.32 -6.15 12.02
C ALA A 91 1.31 -6.49 13.52
N VAL A 92 0.15 -6.39 14.16
CA VAL A 92 -0.04 -6.77 15.58
C VAL A 92 0.19 -8.28 15.75
N LEU A 93 -0.35 -9.11 14.86
CA LEU A 93 -0.18 -10.57 14.93
C LEU A 93 1.27 -11.03 14.68
N ALA A 94 1.98 -10.35 13.76
CA ALA A 94 3.35 -10.68 13.41
C ALA A 94 4.39 -10.11 14.39
N GLY A 95 4.05 -9.02 15.08
CA GLY A 95 4.91 -8.30 16.00
C GLY A 95 4.93 -8.93 17.38
N ARG A 96 6.12 -9.35 17.86
CA ARG A 96 6.30 -9.74 19.28
C ARG A 96 6.40 -8.52 20.22
N ARG A 97 6.69 -7.35 19.65
CA ARG A 97 6.90 -6.06 20.33
C ARG A 97 6.46 -4.94 19.39
N PHE A 98 6.17 -3.77 19.95
CA PHE A 98 5.71 -2.60 19.18
C PHE A 98 6.57 -2.34 17.93
N TRP A 99 7.88 -2.19 18.07
CA TRP A 99 8.78 -1.92 16.93
C TRP A 99 8.90 -3.06 15.91
N HIS A 100 8.72 -4.31 16.33
CA HIS A 100 8.63 -5.43 15.39
C HIS A 100 7.31 -5.43 14.62
N GLY A 101 6.21 -5.06 15.29
CA GLY A 101 4.93 -4.85 14.64
C GLY A 101 4.99 -3.71 13.64
N VAL A 102 5.59 -2.58 14.00
CA VAL A 102 5.81 -1.44 13.07
C VAL A 102 6.62 -1.87 11.84
N ALA A 103 7.72 -2.63 12.03
CA ALA A 103 8.49 -3.15 10.90
C ALA A 103 7.66 -4.14 10.06
N ALA A 104 6.87 -5.02 10.68
CA ALA A 104 5.99 -5.95 9.99
C ALA A 104 4.91 -5.24 9.17
N PHE A 105 4.32 -4.17 9.72
CA PHE A 105 3.37 -3.31 9.03
C PHE A 105 3.98 -2.77 7.74
N PHE A 106 5.15 -2.12 7.83
CA PHE A 106 5.79 -1.51 6.67
C PHE A 106 6.24 -2.54 5.64
N VAL A 107 6.69 -3.73 6.06
CA VAL A 107 6.98 -4.83 5.13
C VAL A 107 5.70 -5.25 4.38
N ALA A 108 4.61 -5.54 5.09
CA ALA A 108 3.36 -5.95 4.46
C ALA A 108 2.79 -4.86 3.55
N PHE A 109 2.78 -3.61 4.02
CA PHE A 109 2.32 -2.44 3.28
C PHE A 109 3.09 -2.22 1.98
N THR A 110 4.42 -2.21 2.03
CA THR A 110 5.23 -1.93 0.84
C THR A 110 5.25 -3.09 -0.15
N VAL A 111 5.15 -4.33 0.32
CA VAL A 111 4.98 -5.48 -0.58
C VAL A 111 3.60 -5.43 -1.26
N TRP A 112 2.53 -5.14 -0.50
CA TRP A 112 1.19 -4.93 -1.05
C TRP A 112 1.20 -3.84 -2.14
N ASP A 113 1.78 -2.68 -1.85
CA ASP A 113 1.82 -1.53 -2.76
C ASP A 113 2.60 -1.82 -4.06
N LEU A 114 3.79 -2.43 -3.96
CA LEU A 114 4.59 -2.79 -5.13
C LEU A 114 3.92 -3.87 -5.99
N THR A 115 3.32 -4.86 -5.34
CA THR A 115 2.68 -5.97 -6.05
C THR A 115 1.34 -5.56 -6.65
N TYR A 116 0.64 -4.61 -6.05
CA TYR A 116 -0.53 -3.95 -6.64
C TYR A 116 -0.19 -3.40 -8.03
N TYR A 117 0.84 -2.56 -8.19
CA TYR A 117 1.22 -2.04 -9.50
C TYR A 117 1.65 -3.14 -10.48
N LEU A 118 2.36 -4.17 -10.00
CA LEU A 118 2.76 -5.30 -10.83
C LEU A 118 1.53 -6.04 -11.40
N PHE A 119 0.59 -6.41 -10.54
CA PHE A 119 -0.61 -7.14 -10.95
C PHE A 119 -1.55 -6.26 -11.76
N LEU A 120 -1.68 -4.99 -11.43
CA LEU A 120 -2.49 -4.06 -12.19
C LEU A 120 -1.96 -3.90 -13.62
N ARG A 121 -0.63 -3.89 -13.80
CA ARG A 121 0.00 -3.91 -15.13
C ARG A 121 -0.29 -5.18 -15.90
N VAL A 122 -0.28 -6.33 -15.22
CA VAL A 122 -0.62 -7.62 -15.85
C VAL A 122 -2.11 -7.66 -16.26
N LEU A 123 -3.01 -7.16 -15.41
CA LEU A 123 -4.45 -7.24 -15.63
C LEU A 123 -4.97 -6.18 -16.63
N THR A 124 -4.36 -4.99 -16.65
CA THR A 124 -4.90 -3.83 -17.39
C THR A 124 -3.94 -3.21 -18.39
N GLY A 125 -2.66 -3.60 -18.38
CA GLY A 125 -1.61 -2.92 -19.13
C GLY A 125 -1.14 -1.59 -18.52
N TRP A 126 -1.78 -1.11 -17.45
CA TRP A 126 -1.41 0.10 -16.71
C TRP A 126 -0.71 -0.24 -15.37
N PRO A 127 0.37 0.45 -14.95
CA PRO A 127 0.94 1.64 -15.59
C PRO A 127 1.79 1.32 -16.82
N THR A 128 1.68 2.16 -17.83
CA THR A 128 2.46 2.09 -19.08
C THR A 128 3.87 2.64 -18.86
N SER A 129 3.98 3.65 -18.00
CA SER A 129 5.23 4.32 -17.63
C SER A 129 5.26 4.64 -16.13
N LEU A 130 6.45 4.81 -15.56
CA LEU A 130 6.58 5.27 -14.17
C LEU A 130 6.19 6.75 -13.97
N THR A 131 6.00 7.49 -15.07
CA THR A 131 5.55 8.88 -15.04
C THR A 131 4.03 9.02 -15.09
N ASP A 132 3.30 7.91 -15.26
CA ASP A 132 1.84 7.93 -15.27
C ASP A 132 1.34 8.43 -13.90
N THR A 133 0.32 9.30 -13.93
CA THR A 133 -0.30 9.82 -12.70
C THR A 133 -1.15 8.74 -12.06
N ASP A 134 -1.01 8.61 -10.76
CA ASP A 134 -1.77 7.70 -9.92
C ASP A 134 -2.39 8.43 -8.73
N VAL A 135 -3.42 7.82 -8.13
CA VAL A 135 -3.97 8.20 -6.82
C VAL A 135 -3.49 7.19 -5.80
N PHE A 136 -2.59 7.61 -4.93
CA PHE A 136 -1.95 6.72 -3.96
C PHE A 136 -2.89 6.30 -2.82
N PHE A 137 -3.65 7.26 -2.28
CA PHE A 137 -4.62 7.07 -1.20
C PHE A 137 -5.70 8.14 -1.31
N LEU A 138 -6.93 7.81 -0.89
CA LEU A 138 -8.07 8.71 -0.74
C LEU A 138 -8.19 9.29 0.68
N ILE A 139 -7.68 8.60 1.70
CA ILE A 139 -7.70 9.03 3.11
C ILE A 139 -6.33 9.63 3.52
N PRO A 140 -6.27 10.77 4.23
CA PRO A 140 -7.38 11.62 4.69
C PRO A 140 -7.96 12.54 3.60
N VAL A 141 -7.18 12.77 2.55
CA VAL A 141 -7.57 13.43 1.31
C VAL A 141 -6.90 12.65 0.16
N PRO A 142 -7.32 12.81 -1.11
CA PRO A 142 -6.66 12.19 -2.26
C PRO A 142 -5.23 12.71 -2.51
N TRP A 143 -4.29 11.78 -2.70
CA TRP A 143 -2.88 12.07 -3.01
C TRP A 143 -2.61 11.66 -4.44
N LEU A 144 -2.30 12.64 -5.30
CA LEU A 144 -1.94 12.42 -6.70
C LEU A 144 -0.44 12.57 -6.89
N GLY A 145 0.15 11.71 -7.72
CA GLY A 145 1.51 11.88 -8.16
C GLY A 145 1.93 10.81 -9.17
N PRO A 146 3.17 10.86 -9.66
CA PRO A 146 3.71 9.83 -10.56
C PRO A 146 3.82 8.47 -9.87
N VAL A 147 3.54 7.38 -10.58
CA VAL A 147 3.77 6.00 -10.09
C VAL A 147 5.19 5.80 -9.55
N ALA A 148 6.18 6.45 -10.15
CA ALA A 148 7.58 6.44 -9.69
C ALA A 148 7.70 6.80 -8.20
N THR A 149 6.90 7.75 -7.72
CA THR A 149 6.93 8.21 -6.34
C THR A 149 6.54 7.09 -5.38
N ALA A 150 5.43 6.39 -5.64
CA ALA A 150 4.99 5.26 -4.84
C ALA A 150 6.00 4.11 -4.90
N VAL A 151 6.43 3.72 -6.11
CA VAL A 151 7.38 2.60 -6.30
C VAL A 151 8.70 2.83 -5.58
N VAL A 152 9.29 4.03 -5.72
CA VAL A 152 10.58 4.35 -5.07
C VAL A 152 10.42 4.44 -3.55
N ALA A 153 9.37 5.11 -3.07
CA ALA A 153 9.11 5.22 -1.64
C ALA A 153 8.91 3.83 -1.01
N SER A 154 8.09 2.98 -1.63
CA SER A 154 7.83 1.62 -1.17
C SER A 154 9.06 0.74 -1.23
N ALA A 155 9.91 0.84 -2.27
CA ALA A 155 11.17 0.09 -2.33
C ALA A 155 12.14 0.48 -1.20
N VAL A 156 12.29 1.78 -0.91
CA VAL A 156 13.16 2.28 0.17
C VAL A 156 12.64 1.84 1.53
N VAL A 157 11.35 2.02 1.79
CA VAL A 157 10.72 1.63 3.05
C VAL A 157 10.76 0.11 3.23
N LEU A 158 10.56 -0.68 2.17
CA LEU A 158 10.68 -2.14 2.22
C LEU A 158 12.10 -2.56 2.62
N ALA A 159 13.13 -1.94 2.04
CA ALA A 159 14.51 -2.26 2.36
C ALA A 159 14.84 -1.97 3.84
N ILE A 160 14.47 -0.78 4.33
CA ILE A 160 14.71 -0.36 5.72
C ILE A 160 13.92 -1.23 6.70
N SER A 161 12.64 -1.46 6.44
CA SER A 161 11.77 -2.27 7.31
C SER A 161 12.18 -3.73 7.34
N SER A 162 12.53 -4.33 6.20
CA SER A 162 13.04 -5.69 6.11
C SER A 162 14.36 -5.85 6.87
N TRP A 163 15.27 -4.89 6.71
CA TRP A 163 16.51 -4.84 7.46
C TRP A 163 16.26 -4.76 8.97
N GLY A 164 15.35 -3.88 9.41
CA GLY A 164 14.98 -3.72 10.81
C GLY A 164 14.31 -4.97 11.40
N TYR A 165 13.41 -5.61 10.65
CA TYR A 165 12.71 -6.82 11.04
C TYR A 165 13.66 -8.01 11.20
N LEU A 166 14.62 -8.18 10.27
CA LEU A 166 15.52 -9.33 10.23
C LEU A 166 16.73 -9.18 11.17
N ARG A 167 17.32 -7.98 11.31
CA ARG A 167 18.54 -7.77 12.10
C ARG A 167 18.32 -7.79 13.62
N ARG A 168 17.17 -7.36 14.13
CA ARG A 168 17.01 -7.17 15.58
C ARG A 168 16.47 -8.41 16.31
N ALA A 169 17.40 -9.36 16.53
CA ALA A 169 17.37 -10.27 17.69
C ALA A 169 17.77 -9.57 19.01
N ALA A 170 18.31 -8.34 18.94
CA ALA A 170 18.85 -7.58 20.08
C ALA A 170 17.80 -6.81 20.93
N TRP A 171 16.50 -6.97 20.68
CA TRP A 171 15.52 -6.37 21.57
C TRP A 171 15.30 -7.20 22.83
N GLU A 172 15.66 -8.48 22.86
CA GLU A 172 15.48 -9.37 24.02
C GLU A 172 16.14 -8.85 25.32
N VAL A 173 17.08 -7.89 25.26
CA VAL A 173 17.94 -7.50 26.39
C VAL A 173 17.36 -6.41 27.31
N ARG A 174 16.25 -5.74 26.99
CA ARG A 174 15.74 -4.62 27.83
C ARG A 174 14.41 -4.90 28.55
N SER A 175 14.36 -6.05 29.21
CA SER A 175 13.34 -6.36 30.23
C SER A 175 13.96 -7.24 31.31
N THR A 176 14.85 -6.65 32.11
CA THR A 176 14.95 -7.03 33.52
C THR A 176 14.50 -5.82 34.33
N PRO A 177 13.77 -6.05 35.43
CA PRO A 177 12.93 -5.05 36.11
C PRO A 177 13.70 -3.82 36.61
#